data_AF-A0A4Y1QZW0-F1
#
_entry.id   AF-A0A4Y1QZW0-F1
#
_cell.length_a   1.000
_cell.length_b   1.000
_cell.length_c   1.000
_cell.angle_alpha   90.00
_cell.angle_beta   90.00
_cell.angle_gamma   90.00
#
_symmetry.space_group_name_H-M   'P 1'
#
loop_
_entity.id
_entity.type
_entity.pdbx_description
1 polymer ?
#
loop_
_entity_poly.entity_id
_entity_poly.type
_entity_poly.pdbx_seq_one_letter_code
_entity_poly.pdbx_strand_id
1 'polypeptide(L)'
;MRDFFTSYTNGDFGNVRMGNDKLSKIVGRGDISLETNTSCHLVLKDVRHVPDMRLNLISTGLLDDEGYTNVFAEGKWKLSKNSLVLARGKKENTYT
;
A
#
# COMPACT_ATOMS: atom_id res chain seq x y z
N MET A 1 1.01 11.28 -8.51
CA MET A 1 0.59 9.88 -8.25
C MET A 1 1.25 8.93 -9.24
N ARG A 2 1.16 9.20 -10.55
CA ARG A 2 1.91 8.43 -11.57
C ARG A 2 3.41 8.43 -11.35
N ASP A 3 3.97 9.50 -10.80
CA ASP A 3 5.43 9.65 -10.62
C ASP A 3 6.04 8.71 -9.58
N PHE A 4 5.21 8.09 -8.72
CA PHE A 4 5.67 7.08 -7.76
C PHE A 4 5.85 5.70 -8.39
N PHE A 5 5.30 5.48 -9.58
CA PHE A 5 5.35 4.19 -10.25
C PHE A 5 6.67 4.00 -10.98
N THR A 6 7.35 2.88 -10.73
CA THR A 6 8.55 2.47 -11.47
C THR A 6 8.19 1.77 -12.78
N SER A 7 7.01 1.16 -12.85
CA SER A 7 6.38 0.64 -14.07
C SER A 7 4.93 1.10 -14.11
N TYR A 8 4.38 1.40 -15.28
CA TYR A 8 2.99 1.88 -15.35
C TYR A 8 2.32 1.58 -16.68
N THR A 9 1.19 0.91 -16.61
CA THR A 9 0.31 0.62 -17.74
C THR A 9 -0.99 1.40 -17.57
N ASN A 10 -1.30 2.26 -18.53
CA ASN A 10 -2.61 2.90 -18.63
C ASN A 10 -3.62 1.91 -19.23
N GLY A 11 -4.84 1.90 -18.71
CA GLY A 11 -5.88 1.03 -19.25
C GLY A 11 -7.11 0.98 -18.36
N ASP A 12 -8.11 0.22 -18.81
CA ASP A 12 -9.26 -0.13 -18.00
C ASP A 12 -8.98 -1.45 -17.26
N PHE A 13 -8.86 -1.38 -15.94
CA PHE A 13 -8.65 -2.55 -15.08
C PHE A 13 -9.88 -2.86 -14.21
N GLY A 14 -11.05 -2.40 -14.65
CA GLY A 14 -12.30 -2.54 -13.92
C GLY A 14 -12.46 -1.52 -12.81
N ASN A 15 -13.22 -1.90 -11.78
CA ASN A 15 -13.61 -1.01 -10.70
C ASN A 15 -13.26 -1.60 -9.33
N VAL A 16 -13.00 -0.73 -8.36
CA VAL A 16 -12.91 -1.07 -6.94
C VAL A 16 -14.19 -0.62 -6.24
N ARG A 17 -14.72 -1.46 -5.34
CA ARG A 17 -15.79 -1.06 -4.42
C ARG A 17 -15.17 -0.34 -3.22
N MET A 18 -15.58 0.91 -3.02
CA MET A 18 -15.08 1.78 -1.98
C MET A 18 -15.82 1.54 -0.65
N GLY A 19 -15.27 2.05 0.46
CA GLY A 19 -15.89 1.92 1.79
C GLY A 19 -17.24 2.63 1.94
N ASN A 20 -17.61 3.50 0.99
CA ASN A 20 -18.93 4.13 0.89
C ASN A 20 -19.85 3.43 -0.13
N ASP A 21 -19.53 2.17 -0.48
CA ASP A 21 -20.25 1.32 -1.44
C ASP A 21 -20.28 1.80 -2.89
N LYS A 22 -19.66 2.92 -3.21
CA LYS A 22 -19.53 3.38 -4.60
C LYS A 22 -18.44 2.58 -5.32
N LEU A 23 -18.62 2.41 -6.62
CA LEU A 23 -17.59 1.88 -7.51
C LEU A 23 -16.72 3.03 -8.02
N SER A 24 -15.41 2.83 -8.04
CA SER A 24 -14.43 3.76 -8.62
C SER A 24 -13.55 3.06 -9.63
N LYS A 25 -13.24 3.75 -10.73
CA LYS A 25 -12.48 3.18 -11.84
C LYS A 25 -11.00 3.03 -11.52
N ILE A 26 -10.41 1.90 -11.92
CA ILE A 26 -8.97 1.69 -11.91
C ILE A 26 -8.44 2.07 -13.30
N VAL A 27 -7.75 3.22 -13.39
CA VAL A 27 -7.31 3.82 -14.67
C VAL A 27 -5.90 3.41 -15.08
N GLY A 28 -5.20 2.71 -14.19
CA GLY A 28 -3.83 2.31 -14.41
C GLY A 28 -3.36 1.32 -13.36
N ARG A 29 -2.25 0.67 -13.67
CA ARG A 29 -1.62 -0.32 -12.81
C ARG A 29 -0.12 -0.34 -13.00
N GLY A 30 0.62 -0.67 -11.97
CA GLY A 30 2.06 -0.84 -12.07
C GLY A 30 2.74 -1.04 -10.73
N ASP A 31 4.05 -1.05 -10.73
CA ASP A 31 4.84 -1.29 -9.53
C ASP A 31 5.34 0.02 -8.92
N ILE A 32 5.52 0.03 -7.61
CA ILE A 32 6.04 1.16 -6.84
C ILE A 32 7.22 0.68 -6.01
N SER A 33 8.33 1.43 -6.03
CA SER A 33 9.46 1.23 -5.12
C SER A 33 9.46 2.35 -4.09
N LEU A 34 9.29 2.00 -2.82
CA LEU A 34 9.31 2.94 -1.70
C LEU A 34 10.63 2.80 -0.94
N GLU A 35 11.33 3.90 -0.75
CA GLU A 35 12.34 3.98 0.30
C GLU A 35 11.65 4.20 1.64
N THR A 36 11.92 3.33 2.61
CA THR A 36 11.29 3.38 3.92
C THR A 36 12.15 4.15 4.91
N ASN A 37 11.58 4.44 6.08
CA ASN A 37 12.30 5.10 7.18
C ASN A 37 13.43 4.26 7.80
N THR A 38 13.65 3.04 7.34
CA THR A 38 14.80 2.20 7.70
C THR A 38 15.80 2.09 6.55
N SER A 39 15.72 2.99 5.55
CA SER A 39 16.53 2.99 4.33
C SER A 39 16.45 1.68 3.54
N CYS A 40 15.35 0.93 3.72
CA CYS A 40 15.08 -0.27 2.95
C CYS A 40 14.21 0.06 1.75
N HIS A 41 14.32 -0.72 0.68
CA HIS A 41 13.41 -0.61 -0.46
C HIS A 41 12.29 -1.64 -0.34
N LEU A 42 11.05 -1.15 -0.28
CA LEU A 42 9.84 -1.97 -0.37
C LEU A 42 9.26 -1.84 -1.78
N VAL A 43 9.24 -2.95 -2.52
CA VAL A 43 8.61 -3.01 -3.83
C VAL A 43 7.18 -3.52 -3.68
N LEU A 44 6.22 -2.67 -4.02
CA LEU A 44 4.81 -3.02 -4.12
C LEU A 44 4.50 -3.34 -5.58
N LYS A 45 4.03 -4.55 -5.83
CA LYS A 45 3.67 -5.01 -7.17
C LYS A 45 2.20 -4.80 -7.46
N ASP A 46 1.85 -4.67 -8.74
CA ASP A 46 0.46 -4.69 -9.20
C ASP A 46 -0.44 -3.61 -8.56
N VAL A 47 0.15 -2.47 -8.19
CA VAL A 47 -0.55 -1.36 -7.53
C VAL A 47 -1.57 -0.73 -8.47
N ARG A 48 -2.79 -0.59 -7.97
CA ARG A 48 -3.92 -0.04 -8.73
C ARG A 48 -3.99 1.48 -8.55
N HIS A 49 -4.03 2.21 -9.67
CA HIS A 49 -4.23 3.66 -9.67
C HIS A 49 -5.73 3.98 -9.79
N VAL A 50 -6.28 4.53 -8.71
CA VAL A 50 -7.70 4.91 -8.58
C VAL A 50 -7.76 6.41 -8.28
N PRO A 51 -8.04 7.28 -9.26
CA PRO A 51 -7.97 8.74 -9.09
C PRO A 51 -8.91 9.30 -8.02
N ASP A 52 -10.03 8.61 -7.77
CA ASP A 52 -11.03 9.00 -6.77
C ASP A 52 -10.54 8.77 -5.32
N MET A 53 -9.47 8.00 -5.13
CA MET A 53 -8.87 7.77 -3.81
C MET A 53 -7.92 8.91 -3.43
N ARG A 54 -8.23 9.59 -2.34
CA ARG A 54 -7.40 10.70 -1.81
C ARG A 54 -6.14 10.23 -1.07
N LEU A 55 -6.13 8.98 -0.62
CA LEU A 55 -5.04 8.38 0.16
C LEU A 55 -4.57 7.09 -0.51
N ASN A 56 -3.29 6.78 -0.30
CA ASN A 56 -2.72 5.52 -0.72
C ASN A 56 -3.03 4.45 0.33
N LEU A 57 -3.56 3.31 -0.10
CA LEU A 57 -3.81 2.18 0.77
C LEU A 57 -2.83 1.05 0.46
N ILE A 58 -2.27 0.47 1.52
CA ILE A 58 -1.46 -0.75 1.45
C ILE A 58 -2.21 -1.81 2.25
N SER A 59 -2.61 -2.90 1.60
CA SER A 59 -3.31 -3.99 2.26
C SER A 59 -2.33 -4.81 3.09
N THR A 60 -2.56 -4.91 4.40
CA THR A 60 -1.75 -5.77 5.27
C THR A 60 -1.96 -7.25 4.97
N GLY A 61 -3.14 -7.64 4.48
CA GLY A 61 -3.42 -9.02 4.07
C GLY A 61 -2.62 -9.43 2.83
N LEU A 62 -2.55 -8.55 1.81
CA LEU A 62 -1.70 -8.83 0.64
C LEU A 62 -0.22 -8.86 1.00
N LEU A 63 0.21 -8.05 1.96
CA LEU A 63 1.57 -8.12 2.48
C LEU A 63 1.82 -9.45 3.22
N ASP A 64 0.85 -9.95 3.98
CA ASP A 64 0.94 -11.25 4.65
C ASP A 64 1.07 -12.40 3.63
N ASP A 65 0.25 -12.38 2.58
CA ASP A 65 0.29 -13.34 1.47
C ASP A 65 1.67 -13.34 0.75
N GLU A 66 2.34 -12.19 0.68
CA GLU A 66 3.69 -12.01 0.11
C GLU A 66 4.84 -12.30 1.12
N GLY A 67 4.50 -12.82 2.30
CA GLY A 67 5.43 -13.24 3.35
C GLY A 67 5.97 -12.12 4.23
N TYR A 68 5.29 -10.98 4.30
CA TYR A 68 5.62 -9.89 5.22
C TYR A 68 4.82 -10.01 6.52
N THR A 69 5.48 -9.78 7.65
CA THR A 69 4.82 -9.69 8.95
C THR A 69 4.45 -8.25 9.27
N ASN A 70 3.15 -7.99 9.47
CA ASN A 70 2.62 -6.73 9.98
C ASN A 70 2.28 -6.85 11.47
N VAL A 71 2.94 -6.08 12.33
CA VAL A 71 2.68 -6.09 13.77
C VAL A 71 2.19 -4.71 14.22
N PHE A 72 1.05 -4.68 14.90
CA PHE A 72 0.56 -3.52 15.62
C PHE A 72 0.56 -3.81 17.11
N ALA A 73 1.40 -3.12 17.87
CA ALA A 73 1.52 -3.29 19.32
C ALA A 73 1.94 -1.96 19.95
N GLU A 74 1.44 -1.67 21.16
CA GLU A 74 1.87 -0.51 21.95
C GLU A 74 1.77 0.84 21.20
N GLY A 75 0.73 1.01 20.38
CA GLY A 75 0.56 2.24 19.57
C GLY A 75 1.58 2.39 18.42
N LYS A 76 2.30 1.34 18.07
CA LYS A 76 3.29 1.31 16.98
C LYS A 76 2.89 0.30 15.91
N TRP A 77 3.35 0.55 14.71
CA TRP A 77 3.29 -0.36 13.56
C TRP A 77 4.71 -0.75 13.14
N LYS A 78 4.90 -2.02 12.82
CA LYS A 78 6.15 -2.57 12.29
C LYS A 78 5.84 -3.50 11.13
N LEU A 79 6.53 -3.29 10.01
CA LEU A 79 6.56 -4.19 8.86
C LEU A 79 7.91 -4.90 8.81
N SER A 80 7.91 -6.22 8.68
CA SER A 80 9.14 -7.02 8.61
C SER A 80 9.04 -8.10 7.54
N LYS A 81 10.18 -8.56 7.01
CA LYS A 81 10.28 -9.77 6.21
C LYS A 81 11.41 -10.61 6.78
N ASN A 82 11.10 -11.82 7.24
CA ASN A 82 12.00 -12.61 8.09
C ASN A 82 12.45 -11.79 9.32
N SER A 83 13.74 -11.75 9.60
CA SER A 83 14.34 -10.96 10.69
C SER A 83 14.55 -9.47 10.36
N LEU A 84 14.36 -9.06 9.10
CA LEU A 84 14.60 -7.69 8.67
C LEU A 84 13.37 -6.81 8.88
N VAL A 85 13.53 -5.69 9.58
CA VAL A 85 12.49 -4.67 9.70
C VAL A 85 12.59 -3.71 8.51
N LEU A 86 11.51 -3.65 7.73
CA LEU A 86 11.44 -2.85 6.52
C LEU A 86 10.80 -1.49 6.74
N ALA A 87 9.86 -1.35 7.67
CA ALA A 87 9.26 -0.05 7.98
C ALA A 87 8.75 -0.03 9.41
N ARG A 88 8.70 1.17 9.99
CA ARG A 88 8.08 1.43 11.29
C ARG A 88 7.23 2.68 11.21
N GLY A 89 6.12 2.70 11.92
CA GLY A 89 5.29 3.89 12.05
C GLY A 89 4.57 3.94 13.39
N LYS A 90 3.90 5.07 13.64
CA LYS A 90 2.98 5.20 14.76
C LYS A 90 1.60 4.74 14.31
N LYS A 91 0.92 3.94 15.15
CA LYS A 91 -0.49 3.63 14.96
C LYS A 91 -1.29 4.81 15.51
N GLU A 92 -1.90 5.59 14.62
CA GLU A 92 -2.86 6.63 15.00
C GLU A 92 -4.27 6.02 15.01
N ASN A 93 -5.07 6.35 16.02
CA ASN A 93 -6.49 6.04 16.04
C ASN A 93 -7.25 7.24 15.45
N THR A 94 -8.19 6.99 14.55
CA THR A 94 -9.02 8.03 13.91
C THR A 94 -10.38 8.20 14.61
N TYR A 95 -10.50 7.81 15.88
CA TYR A 95 -11.74 7.92 16.68
C TYR A 95 -11.80 9.19 17.55
N THR A 96 -10.90 10.15 17.34
CA THR A 96 -10.98 11.49 17.96
C THR A 96 -11.74 12.46 17.08
#